data_AF-A0A8S0FSN0-F1
#
_entry.id   AF-A0A8S0FSN0-F1
#
_cell.length_a   1.000
_cell.length_b   1.000
_cell.length_c   1.000
_cell.angle_alpha   90.00
_cell.angle_beta   90.00
_cell.angle_gamma   90.00
#
_symmetry.space_group_name_H-M   'P 1'
#
loop_
_entity.id
_entity.type
_entity.pdbx_description
1 polymer ?
#
loop_
_entity_poly.entity_id
_entity_poly.type
_entity_poly.pdbx_seq_one_letter_code
_entity_poly.pdbx_strand_id
1 'polypeptide(L)' 'MKNWKTSAESILTTGPVVPVIVVKKLEHAVPIAKAGQEQFLGCWWGARSGSDSAY' A
#
# COMPACT_ATOMS: atom_id res chain seq x y z
N MET A 1 0.06 19.65 -13.47
CA MET A 1 0.55 18.41 -14.12
C MET A 1 1.78 18.60 -15.03
N LYS A 2 2.20 19.83 -15.40
CA LYS A 2 3.39 20.02 -16.26
C LYS A 2 4.75 19.74 -15.59
N ASN A 3 4.82 19.70 -14.25
CA ASN A 3 6.09 19.57 -13.50
C ASN A 3 6.15 18.33 -12.59
N TRP A 4 5.09 17.50 -12.53
CA TRP A 4 5.04 16.35 -11.63
C TRP A 4 5.21 15.07 -12.44
N LYS A 5 6.16 14.21 -12.04
CA LYS A 5 6.47 12.94 -12.70
C LYS A 5 5.36 11.89 -12.54
N THR A 6 4.50 12.06 -11.52
CA THR A 6 3.42 11.12 -11.20
C THR A 6 2.10 11.89 -11.18
N SER A 7 1.09 11.35 -11.87
CA SER A 7 -0.25 11.94 -11.86
C SER A 7 -0.95 11.67 -10.52
N ALA A 8 -1.77 12.62 -10.08
CA ALA A 8 -2.54 12.46 -8.84
C ALA A 8 -3.52 11.29 -8.92
N GLU A 9 -4.10 11.06 -10.10
CA GLU A 9 -4.96 9.91 -10.38
C GLU A 9 -4.22 8.59 -10.13
N SER A 10 -2.98 8.46 -10.60
CA SER A 10 -2.20 7.23 -10.40
C SER A 10 -1.98 6.90 -8.93
N ILE A 11 -1.82 7.90 -8.06
CA ILE A 11 -1.61 7.68 -6.63
C ILE A 11 -2.92 7.26 -5.95
N LEU A 12 -4.03 7.92 -6.29
CA LEU A 12 -5.33 7.64 -5.67
C LEU A 12 -5.94 6.32 -6.15
N THR A 13 -5.57 5.83 -7.34
CA THR A 13 -6.03 4.54 -7.86
C THR A 13 -5.10 3.37 -7.53
N THR A 14 -3.95 3.62 -6.89
CA THR A 14 -2.98 2.56 -6.54
C THR A 14 -3.59 1.51 -5.58
N GLY A 15 -4.57 1.90 -4.77
CA GLY A 15 -5.27 0.96 -3.90
C GLY A 15 -6.55 1.54 -3.31
N PRO A 16 -7.43 0.68 -2.78
CA PRO A 16 -8.73 1.09 -2.24
C PRO A 16 -8.61 1.91 -0.95
N VAL A 17 -7.48 1.84 -0.25
CA VAL A 17 -7.26 2.51 1.04
C VAL A 17 -5.88 3.15 1.04
N VAL A 18 -5.82 4.44 1.36
CA VAL A 18 -4.58 5.20 1.57
C VAL A 18 -4.39 5.41 3.08
N PRO A 19 -3.36 4.82 3.72
CA PRO A 19 -3.17 4.95 5.15
C PRO A 19 -2.60 6.33 5.53
N VAL A 20 -3.21 6.98 6.52
CA VAL A 20 -2.71 8.23 7.11
C VAL A 20 -1.69 7.90 8.20
N ILE A 21 -0.42 8.15 7.94
CA ILE A 21 0.68 7.79 8.84
C ILE A 21 1.06 9.00 9.71
N VAL A 22 1.00 8.85 11.04
CA VAL A 22 1.52 9.84 12.00
C VAL A 22 2.69 9.24 12.77
N VAL A 23 3.90 9.68 12.44
CA VAL A 23 5.14 9.19 13.08
C VAL A 23 5.51 10.12 14.24
N LYS A 24 5.50 9.59 15.48
CA LYS A 24 5.93 10.34 16.69
C LYS A 24 7.44 10.24 16.96
N LYS A 25 8.10 9.17 16.50
CA LYS A 25 9.54 8.94 16.66
C LYS A 25 10.12 8.38 15.37
N LEU A 26 11.28 8.90 14.96
CA LEU A 26 11.90 8.60 13.67
C LEU A 26 12.32 7.13 13.52
N GLU A 27 12.74 6.51 14.62
CA GLU A 27 13.14 5.09 14.69
C GLU A 27 12.03 4.12 14.26
N HIS A 28 10.76 4.53 14.34
CA HIS A 28 9.62 3.71 13.95
C HIS A 28 9.18 3.90 12.49
N ALA A 29 9.69 4.90 11.78
CA ALA A 29 9.22 5.21 10.42
C ALA A 29 9.45 4.05 9.43
N VAL A 30 10.66 3.49 9.45
CA VAL A 30 11.06 2.37 8.58
C VAL A 30 10.29 1.08 8.90
N PRO A 31 10.23 0.61 10.16
CA PRO A 31 9.48 -0.61 10.46
C PRO A 31 7.97 -0.46 10.20
N ILE A 32 7.37 0.72 10.44
CA ILE A 32 5.96 0.98 10.13
C ILE A 32 5.70 0.92 8.62
N ALA A 33 6.56 1.54 7.81
CA ALA A 33 6.43 1.50 6.36
C ALA A 33 6.53 0.06 5.82
N LYS A 34 7.49 -0.72 6.34
CA LYS A 34 7.67 -2.13 5.94
C LYS A 34 6.48 -3.00 6.35
N ALA A 35 5.99 -2.85 7.57
CA ALA A 35 4.82 -3.58 8.05
C ALA A 35 3.56 -3.25 7.23
N GLY A 36 3.36 -1.97 6.88
CA GLY A 36 2.28 -1.57 5.99
C GLY A 36 2.36 -2.25 4.62
N GLN A 37 3.54 -2.29 3.99
CA GLN A 37 3.74 -2.97 2.71
C GLN A 37 3.46 -4.49 2.82
N GLU A 38 3.98 -5.14 3.86
CA GLU A 38 3.75 -6.58 4.09
C GLU A 38 2.28 -6.90 4.40
N GLN A 39 1.57 -6.05 5.15
CA GLN A 39 0.14 -6.23 5.39
C GLN A 39 -0.66 -6.10 4.09
N PHE A 40 -0.37 -5.09 3.27
CA PHE A 40 -1.01 -4.94 1.96
C PHE A 40 -0.71 -6.13 1.05
N LEU A 41 0.53 -6.59 0.99
CA LEU A 41 0.92 -7.76 0.22
C LEU A 41 0.31 -9.06 0.77
N GLY A 42 0.20 -9.21 2.09
CA GLY A 42 -0.41 -10.37 2.74
C GLY A 42 -1.92 -10.46 2.52
N CYS A 43 -2.63 -9.34 2.65
CA CYS A 43 -4.05 -9.25 2.30
C CYS A 43 -4.27 -9.52 0.79
N TRP A 44 -3.37 -9.03 -0.07
CA TRP A 44 -3.45 -9.26 -1.50
C TRP A 44 -3.09 -10.70 -1.89
N TRP A 45 -2.11 -11.32 -1.23
CA TRP A 45 -1.75 -12.72 -1.45
C TRP A 45 -2.88 -13.66 -1.01
N GLY A 46 -3.51 -13.39 0.14
CA GLY A 46 -4.69 -14.13 0.60
C GLY A 46 -5.91 -13.98 -0.32
N ALA A 47 -6.09 -12.80 -0.93
CA ALA A 47 -7.12 -12.58 -1.94
C ALA A 47 -6.80 -13.29 -3.28
N ARG A 48 -5.51 -13.38 -3.66
CA ARG A 48 -5.05 -14.05 -4.87
C ARG A 48 -5.06 -15.57 -4.77
N SER A 49 -4.74 -16.13 -3.60
CA SER A 49 -4.82 -17.58 -3.37
C SER A 49 -6.25 -18.09 -3.25
N GLY A 50 -7.22 -17.23 -2.91
CA GLY A 50 -8.64 -17.56 -2.93
C GLY A 50 -9.26 -17.67 -4.33
N SER A 51 -8.65 -17.06 -5.36
CA SER A 51 -9.13 -17.14 -6.75
C SER A 51 -8.63 -18.37 -7.51
N ASP A 52 -7.59 -19.05 -7.03
CA ASP A 52 -7.02 -20.25 -7.67
C ASP A 52 -7.77 -21.55 -7.28
N SER A 53 -8.76 -21.47 -6.39
CA SER A 53 -9.63 -22.61 -6.01
C SER A 53 -10.98 -22.62 -6.75
N ALA A 54 -11.17 -21.74 -7.74
CA ALA A 54 -12.42 -21.62 -8.49
C ALA A 54 -12.31 -22.02 -9.98
N TYR A 55 -11.23 -22.71 -10.37
CA TYR A 55 -11.07 -23.38 -11.66
C TYR A 55 -10.67 -24.83 -11.49
#